data_AF-T1C2L1-F1
#
_entry.id   AF-T1C2L1-F1
#
_cell.length_a   1.000
_cell.length_b   1.000
_cell.length_c   1.000
_cell.angle_alpha   90.00
_cell.angle_beta   90.00
_cell.angle_gamma   90.00
#
_symmetry.space_group_name_H-M   'P 1'
#
loop_
_entity.id
_entity.type
_entity.pdbx_description
1 polymer ?
#
loop_
_entity_poly.entity_id
_entity_poly.type
_entity_poly.pdbx_seq_one_letter_code
_entity_poly.pdbx_strand_id
1 'polypeptide(L)'
;MVLNFYDQFQLEDSIIGRGFDIIIGNPPYVDSELMVKTQADYRTLLTKLFKTTTGNWDLYIPFFERAINAVNDSGTICLISPNKWLSAPYGSSLRSTLHNYITGFCDCEEVNVFQDAGNTPIIAFFRKTAVSNSVRVERFGLNYSVSKKKSLKRNVFESKNWGMITSKYFDILSFLKENNDAVGKYCTPENPFSVSEAYEFLKLLNDNKDTKERF
;
A
#
# COMPACT_ATOMS: atom_id res chain seq x y z
N MET A 1 19.39 15.15 8.54
CA MET A 1 19.88 13.79 8.91
C MET A 1 19.11 12.73 8.11
N VAL A 2 19.77 11.66 7.68
CA VAL A 2 19.15 10.55 6.91
C VAL A 2 19.13 9.30 7.79
N LEU A 3 17.95 8.72 8.01
CA LEU A 3 17.82 7.43 8.69
C LEU A 3 17.86 6.30 7.66
N ASN A 4 18.77 5.34 7.85
CA ASN A 4 18.77 4.04 7.15
C ASN A 4 18.27 2.98 8.13
N PHE A 5 17.27 2.20 7.73
CA PHE A 5 16.51 1.30 8.61
C PHE A 5 17.26 0.06 9.10
N TYR A 6 18.52 -0.12 8.71
CA TYR A 6 19.39 -1.16 9.28
C TYR A 6 19.63 -0.95 10.78
N ASP A 7 19.54 0.29 11.28
CA ASP A 7 19.66 0.61 12.70
C ASP A 7 18.29 0.48 13.39
N GLN A 8 17.89 -0.77 13.61
CA GLN A 8 16.67 -1.11 14.35
C GLN A 8 16.70 -0.48 15.74
N PHE A 9 15.85 0.52 15.97
CA PHE A 9 15.44 0.98 17.33
C PHE A 9 16.50 1.66 18.20
N GLN A 10 17.71 1.94 17.71
CA GLN A 10 18.79 2.57 18.49
C GLN A 10 19.11 4.01 18.07
N LEU A 11 18.12 4.89 18.04
CA LEU A 11 18.40 6.33 17.87
C LEU A 11 18.37 7.00 19.23
N GLU A 12 19.44 7.73 19.57
CA GLU A 12 19.50 8.52 20.79
C GLU A 12 18.36 9.54 20.84
N ASP A 13 17.74 9.72 22.01
CA ASP A 13 16.63 10.65 22.24
C ASP A 13 16.96 12.10 21.83
N SER A 14 18.25 12.47 21.86
CA SER A 14 18.77 13.78 21.42
C SER A 14 18.55 14.05 19.92
N ILE A 15 18.54 13.00 19.09
CA ILE A 15 18.27 13.07 17.65
C ILE A 15 16.76 13.12 17.39
N ILE A 16 15.97 12.41 18.22
CA ILE A 16 14.51 12.37 18.13
C ILE A 16 13.90 13.75 18.43
N GLY A 17 14.51 14.54 19.32
CA GLY A 17 14.01 15.86 19.71
C GLY A 17 13.85 16.88 18.56
N ARG A 18 14.65 16.76 17.48
CA ARG A 18 14.53 17.62 16.28
C ARG A 18 13.87 16.91 15.10
N GLY A 19 13.89 15.58 15.06
CA GLY A 19 13.38 14.74 13.97
C GLY A 19 14.25 14.78 12.70
N PHE A 20 13.98 13.85 11.78
CA PHE A 20 14.74 13.70 10.53
C PHE A 20 14.19 14.55 9.39
N ASP A 21 15.07 15.12 8.56
CA ASP A 21 14.68 15.82 7.32
C ASP A 21 14.27 14.83 6.22
N ILE A 22 14.95 13.68 6.17
CA ILE A 22 14.73 12.64 5.17
C ILE A 22 14.82 11.28 5.85
N ILE A 23 13.81 10.44 5.61
CA ILE A 23 13.82 9.03 6.00
C ILE A 23 13.66 8.21 4.73
N ILE A 24 14.63 7.35 4.43
CA ILE A 24 14.56 6.42 3.29
C ILE A 24 14.74 5.01 3.84
N GLY A 25 13.82 4.11 3.51
CA GLY A 25 13.79 2.81 4.17
C GLY A 25 13.31 1.67 3.30
N ASN A 26 13.92 0.52 3.53
CA ASN A 26 13.40 -0.78 3.16
C ASN A 26 13.16 -1.57 4.46
N PRO A 27 11.94 -1.51 5.04
CA PRO A 27 11.62 -2.26 6.25
C PRO A 27 11.77 -3.78 6.06
N PRO A 28 11.94 -4.57 7.12
CA PRO A 28 12.00 -6.02 7.03
C PRO A 28 10.64 -6.65 6.66
N TYR A 29 10.64 -7.61 5.74
CA TYR A 29 9.42 -8.28 5.23
C TYR A 29 9.22 -9.64 5.90
N VAL A 30 8.87 -9.63 7.19
CA VAL A 30 8.53 -10.84 7.94
C VAL A 30 7.01 -10.88 8.11
N ASP A 31 6.38 -11.95 7.66
CA ASP A 31 4.94 -12.11 7.80
C ASP A 31 4.53 -12.36 9.27
N SER A 32 3.24 -12.15 9.52
CA SER A 32 2.65 -12.33 10.85
C SER A 32 2.84 -13.74 11.43
N GLU A 33 2.73 -14.79 10.61
CA GLU A 33 2.81 -16.18 11.08
C GLU A 33 4.23 -16.54 11.53
N LEU A 34 5.23 -16.13 10.75
CA LEU A 34 6.63 -16.33 11.07
C LEU A 34 7.02 -15.58 12.34
N MET A 35 6.51 -14.35 12.54
CA MET A 35 6.70 -13.61 13.79
C MET A 35 6.08 -14.32 14.99
N VAL A 36 4.86 -14.86 14.88
CA VAL A 36 4.22 -15.62 15.97
C VAL A 36 5.05 -16.86 16.34
N LYS A 37 5.64 -17.54 15.34
CA LYS A 37 6.45 -18.75 15.56
C LYS A 37 7.85 -18.47 16.14
N THR A 38 8.49 -17.39 15.71
CA THR A 38 9.93 -17.16 15.98
C THR A 38 10.20 -16.02 16.97
N GLN A 39 9.27 -15.07 17.13
CA GLN A 39 9.50 -13.78 17.77
C GLN A 39 8.25 -13.27 18.54
N ALA A 40 7.55 -14.15 19.25
CA ALA A 40 6.26 -13.84 19.89
C ALA A 40 6.32 -12.68 20.90
N ASP A 41 7.35 -12.63 21.74
CA ASP A 41 7.53 -11.56 22.74
C ASP A 41 7.77 -10.21 22.08
N TYR A 42 8.60 -10.19 21.03
CA TYR A 42 8.86 -8.99 20.24
C TYR A 42 7.60 -8.50 19.53
N ARG A 43 6.80 -9.41 18.94
CA ARG A 43 5.50 -9.07 18.35
C ARG A 43 4.55 -8.46 19.39
N THR A 44 4.52 -9.02 20.60
CA THR A 44 3.72 -8.51 21.71
C THR A 44 4.16 -7.11 22.13
N LEU A 45 5.46 -6.86 22.21
CA LEU A 45 6.02 -5.54 22.49
C LEU A 45 5.61 -4.52 21.42
N LEU A 46 5.79 -4.84 20.13
CA LEU A 46 5.41 -3.94 19.03
C LEU A 46 3.91 -3.61 19.05
N THR A 47 3.06 -4.58 19.39
CA THR A 47 1.61 -4.37 19.51
C THR A 47 1.25 -3.37 20.61
N LYS A 48 2.05 -3.27 21.66
CA LYS A 48 1.87 -2.28 22.75
C LYS A 48 2.39 -0.90 22.36
N LEU A 49 3.43 -0.84 21.53
CA LEU A 49 4.11 0.41 21.16
C LEU A 49 3.47 1.15 19.98
N PHE A 50 2.77 0.43 19.09
CA PHE A 50 2.27 0.99 17.83
C PHE A 50 0.77 0.76 17.69
N LYS A 51 0.02 1.79 17.28
CA LYS A 51 -1.45 1.68 17.10
C LYS A 51 -1.84 1.03 15.77
N THR A 52 -0.91 0.99 14.82
CA THR A 52 -1.13 0.45 13.47
C THR A 52 -0.99 -1.07 13.39
N THR A 53 -0.43 -1.70 14.42
CA THR A 53 -0.27 -3.17 14.54
C THR A 53 -1.58 -3.84 14.97
N THR A 54 -2.55 -3.91 14.06
CA THR A 54 -3.87 -4.52 14.31
C THR A 54 -4.06 -5.82 13.53
N GLY A 55 -4.60 -6.87 14.18
CA GLY A 55 -4.91 -8.15 13.52
C GLY A 55 -3.65 -8.91 13.06
N ASN A 56 -3.71 -9.50 11.87
CA ASN A 56 -2.63 -10.32 11.29
C ASN A 56 -1.59 -9.47 10.53
N TRP A 57 -0.97 -8.50 11.22
CA TRP A 57 -0.04 -7.54 10.62
C TRP A 57 1.38 -8.09 10.39
N ASP A 58 2.02 -7.65 9.31
CA ASP A 58 3.41 -7.97 8.92
C ASP A 58 4.42 -6.95 9.50
N LEU A 59 5.68 -7.36 9.69
CA LEU A 59 6.67 -6.60 10.47
C LEU A 59 6.97 -5.19 9.92
N TYR A 60 6.77 -4.95 8.63
CA TYR A 60 6.96 -3.62 8.05
C TYR A 60 5.90 -2.60 8.49
N ILE A 61 4.74 -3.02 9.02
CA ILE A 61 3.64 -2.12 9.42
C ILE A 61 4.07 -1.08 10.48
N PRO A 62 4.64 -1.46 11.63
CA PRO A 62 5.05 -0.49 12.65
C PRO A 62 6.17 0.47 12.17
N PHE A 63 6.90 0.11 11.12
CA PHE A 63 7.97 0.95 10.56
C PHE A 63 7.40 2.22 9.90
N PHE A 64 6.21 2.14 9.29
CA PHE A 64 5.53 3.32 8.74
C PHE A 64 5.15 4.31 9.85
N GLU A 65 4.51 3.82 10.93
CA GLU A 65 4.13 4.66 12.07
C GLU A 65 5.36 5.28 12.73
N ARG A 66 6.43 4.49 12.90
CA ARG A 66 7.69 4.98 13.43
C ARG A 66 8.32 6.06 12.55
N ALA A 67 8.34 5.89 11.23
CA ALA A 67 8.88 6.89 10.30
C ALA A 67 8.13 8.23 10.45
N ILE A 68 6.80 8.18 10.55
CA ILE A 68 5.97 9.36 10.79
C ILE A 68 6.31 10.00 12.14
N ASN A 69 6.51 9.22 13.20
CA ASN A 69 6.85 9.78 14.51
C ASN A 69 8.25 10.42 14.51
N ALA A 70 9.21 9.85 13.78
CA ALA A 70 10.60 10.30 13.76
C ALA A 70 10.90 11.47 12.79
N VAL A 71 10.13 11.64 11.70
CA VAL A 71 10.37 12.73 10.74
C VAL A 71 10.04 14.09 11.36
N ASN A 72 10.78 15.14 11.01
CA ASN A 72 10.39 16.51 11.36
C ASN A 72 9.22 17.01 10.48
N ASP A 73 8.62 18.14 10.85
CA ASP A 73 7.40 18.64 10.19
C ASP A 73 7.59 18.96 8.70
N SER A 74 8.78 19.41 8.32
CA SER A 74 9.13 19.73 6.93
C SER A 74 9.67 18.55 6.14
N GLY A 75 10.00 17.45 6.82
CA GLY A 75 10.74 16.33 6.29
C GLY A 75 9.92 15.42 5.37
N THR A 76 10.64 14.53 4.70
CA THR A 76 10.07 13.60 3.72
C THR A 76 10.44 12.16 4.05
N ILE A 77 9.47 11.27 3.93
CA ILE A 77 9.64 9.83 4.12
C ILE A 77 9.48 9.14 2.76
N CYS A 78 10.35 8.17 2.47
CA CYS A 78 10.28 7.27 1.32
C CYS A 78 10.50 5.84 1.79
N LEU A 79 9.46 5.00 1.74
CA LEU A 79 9.54 3.60 2.14
C LEU A 79 9.17 2.68 0.98
N ILE A 80 9.97 1.64 0.75
CA ILE A 80 9.59 0.52 -0.12
C ILE A 80 9.02 -0.63 0.73
N SER A 81 7.88 -1.19 0.34
CA SER A 81 7.24 -2.31 1.04
C SER A 81 6.48 -3.21 0.06
N PRO A 82 6.04 -4.42 0.47
CA PRO A 82 4.97 -5.11 -0.23
C PRO A 82 3.70 -4.26 -0.27
N ASN A 83 2.83 -4.46 -1.27
CA ASN A 83 1.60 -3.69 -1.43
C ASN A 83 0.39 -4.20 -0.60
N LYS A 84 0.51 -5.31 0.12
CA LYS A 84 -0.61 -5.98 0.83
C LYS A 84 -1.37 -5.02 1.76
N TRP A 85 -0.65 -4.13 2.45
CA TRP A 85 -1.25 -3.13 3.33
C TRP A 85 -2.15 -2.10 2.63
N LEU A 86 -2.18 -2.03 1.29
CA LEU A 86 -3.11 -1.16 0.56
C LEU A 86 -4.56 -1.68 0.61
N SER A 87 -4.76 -2.99 0.66
CA SER A 87 -6.10 -3.61 0.58
C SER A 87 -6.41 -4.53 1.76
N ALA A 88 -5.41 -5.15 2.37
CA ALA A 88 -5.62 -6.10 3.46
C ALA A 88 -6.33 -5.47 4.66
N PRO A 89 -7.21 -6.22 5.37
CA PRO A 89 -7.91 -5.72 6.56
C PRO A 89 -6.96 -5.21 7.65
N TYR A 90 -5.84 -5.89 7.89
CA TYR A 90 -4.86 -5.49 8.91
C TYR A 90 -4.24 -4.11 8.61
N GLY A 91 -4.18 -3.70 7.34
CA GLY A 91 -3.65 -2.41 6.94
C GLY A 91 -4.60 -1.23 7.18
N SER A 92 -5.84 -1.48 7.64
CA SER A 92 -6.85 -0.42 7.78
C SER A 92 -6.41 0.67 8.77
N SER A 93 -5.86 0.28 9.94
CA SER A 93 -5.37 1.25 10.94
C SER A 93 -4.22 2.09 10.38
N LEU A 94 -3.34 1.45 9.60
CA LEU A 94 -2.23 2.13 8.94
C LEU A 94 -2.72 3.15 7.89
N ARG A 95 -3.63 2.76 6.99
CA ARG A 95 -4.20 3.68 5.98
C ARG A 95 -4.90 4.88 6.63
N SER A 96 -5.67 4.66 7.69
CA SER A 96 -6.29 5.73 8.49
C SER A 96 -5.27 6.63 9.20
N THR A 97 -4.05 6.14 9.47
CA THR A 97 -2.98 6.97 10.02
C THR A 97 -2.29 7.77 8.92
N LEU A 98 -2.11 7.19 7.73
CA LEU A 98 -1.27 7.74 6.67
C LEU A 98 -2.00 8.65 5.65
N HIS A 99 -3.33 8.60 5.56
CA HIS A 99 -4.06 9.32 4.48
C HIS A 99 -3.82 10.84 4.46
N ASN A 100 -3.55 11.45 5.61
CA ASN A 100 -3.21 12.88 5.71
C ASN A 100 -1.76 13.20 5.38
N TYR A 101 -0.87 12.19 5.36
CA TYR A 101 0.56 12.38 5.15
C TYR A 101 1.02 11.94 3.76
N ILE A 102 0.25 11.10 3.08
CA ILE A 102 0.63 10.57 1.78
C ILE A 102 0.73 11.67 0.72
N THR A 103 1.85 11.69 0.01
CA THR A 103 2.14 12.63 -1.09
C THR A 103 2.32 11.90 -2.43
N GLY A 104 2.68 10.62 -2.41
CA GLY A 104 2.65 9.81 -3.61
C GLY A 104 2.98 8.34 -3.42
N PHE A 105 2.74 7.58 -4.48
CA PHE A 105 3.07 6.18 -4.62
C PHE A 105 3.79 5.92 -5.94
N CYS A 106 4.67 4.92 -5.93
CA CYS A 106 5.24 4.34 -7.13
C CYS A 106 5.07 2.81 -7.11
N ASP A 107 4.25 2.33 -8.03
CA ASP A 107 4.01 0.91 -8.26
C ASP A 107 5.20 0.30 -9.03
N CYS A 108 5.85 -0.69 -8.42
CA CYS A 108 7.02 -1.36 -8.96
C CYS A 108 6.72 -2.80 -9.42
N GLU A 109 5.44 -3.15 -9.60
CA GLU A 109 4.99 -4.49 -9.98
C GLU A 109 5.61 -5.01 -11.30
N GLU A 110 5.84 -4.13 -12.28
CA GLU A 110 6.40 -4.49 -13.59
C GLU A 110 7.95 -4.54 -13.57
N VAL A 111 8.57 -4.34 -12.41
CA VAL A 111 10.03 -4.32 -12.27
C VAL A 111 10.48 -5.47 -11.37
N ASN A 112 11.52 -6.17 -11.80
CA ASN A 112 12.15 -7.18 -10.96
C ASN A 112 13.07 -6.52 -9.92
N VAL A 113 12.47 -5.97 -8.85
CA VAL A 113 13.19 -5.24 -7.80
C VAL A 113 13.97 -6.19 -6.88
N PHE A 114 13.48 -7.42 -6.67
CA PHE A 114 14.06 -8.39 -5.75
C PHE A 114 14.12 -9.77 -6.42
N GLN A 115 15.31 -10.40 -6.42
CA GLN A 115 15.55 -11.66 -7.12
C GLN A 115 14.67 -12.83 -6.62
N ASP A 116 14.23 -12.80 -5.36
CA ASP A 116 13.53 -13.90 -4.68
C ASP A 116 12.14 -13.55 -4.11
N ALA A 117 11.58 -12.37 -4.43
CA ALA A 117 10.31 -11.96 -3.82
C ALA A 117 9.18 -11.90 -4.84
N GLY A 118 8.21 -12.83 -4.73
CA GLY A 118 6.87 -12.70 -5.34
C GLY A 118 6.04 -11.53 -4.78
N ASN A 119 6.70 -10.53 -4.17
CA ASN A 119 6.09 -9.39 -3.51
C ASN A 119 6.05 -8.24 -4.50
N THR A 120 4.84 -7.84 -4.89
CA THR A 120 4.50 -6.61 -5.62
C THR A 120 4.97 -5.38 -4.82
N PRO A 121 6.15 -4.81 -5.10
CA PRO A 121 6.72 -3.75 -4.30
C PRO A 121 6.06 -2.43 -4.63
N ILE A 122 5.90 -1.59 -3.62
CA ILE A 122 5.45 -0.22 -3.77
C ILE A 122 6.36 0.71 -2.99
N ILE A 123 6.72 1.83 -3.60
CA ILE A 123 7.40 2.94 -2.92
C ILE A 123 6.33 3.96 -2.52
N ALA A 124 6.29 4.34 -1.25
CA ALA A 124 5.33 5.31 -0.73
C ALA A 124 6.06 6.52 -0.14
N PHE A 125 5.53 7.71 -0.44
CA PHE A 125 6.11 8.99 -0.06
C PHE A 125 5.19 9.75 0.90
N PHE A 126 5.72 10.24 2.01
CA PHE A 126 4.95 10.95 3.04
C PHE A 126 5.61 12.25 3.49
N ARG A 127 4.78 13.21 3.90
CA ARG A 127 5.17 14.47 4.56
C ARG A 127 4.15 14.83 5.64
N LYS A 128 4.59 15.45 6.74
CA LYS A 128 3.69 15.95 7.80
C LYS A 128 2.97 17.23 7.40
N THR A 129 3.70 18.14 6.76
CA THR A 129 3.21 19.45 6.31
C THR A 129 3.33 19.62 4.80
N ALA A 130 2.79 20.72 4.27
CA ALA A 130 2.80 21.06 2.85
C ALA A 130 2.21 19.95 1.95
N VAL A 131 1.19 19.27 2.47
CA VAL A 131 0.53 18.16 1.80
C VAL A 131 -0.49 18.70 0.79
N SER A 132 -0.27 18.44 -0.50
CA SER A 132 -1.16 18.87 -1.60
C SER A 132 -2.55 18.24 -1.51
N ASN A 133 -3.57 18.86 -2.11
CA ASN A 133 -4.89 18.23 -2.34
C ASN A 133 -4.85 17.09 -3.36
N SER A 134 -3.71 16.90 -4.02
CA SER A 134 -3.45 15.78 -4.91
C SER A 134 -2.33 14.87 -4.39
N VAL A 135 -2.42 13.60 -4.75
CA VAL A 135 -1.42 12.56 -4.49
C VAL A 135 -0.92 12.03 -5.83
N ARG A 136 0.40 11.98 -5.99
CA ARG A 136 1.05 11.50 -7.20
C ARG A 136 1.03 9.97 -7.22
N VAL A 137 0.61 9.37 -8.32
CA VAL A 137 0.65 7.91 -8.51
C VAL A 137 1.41 7.62 -9.79
N GLU A 138 2.51 6.91 -9.64
CA GLU A 138 3.41 6.53 -10.73
C GLU A 138 3.54 5.02 -10.81
N ARG A 139 3.93 4.53 -11.98
CA ARG A 139 4.29 3.12 -12.20
C ARG A 139 5.62 3.06 -12.92
N PHE A 140 6.53 2.22 -12.42
CA PHE A 140 7.76 1.89 -13.13
C PHE A 140 7.51 0.81 -14.18
N GLY A 141 8.11 0.97 -15.36
CA GLY A 141 8.22 -0.10 -16.35
C GLY A 141 9.57 -0.81 -16.27
N LEU A 142 9.75 -1.83 -17.12
CA LEU A 142 10.91 -2.74 -17.15
C LEU A 142 12.30 -2.08 -17.13
N ASN A 143 12.42 -0.84 -17.59
CA ASN A 143 13.69 -0.09 -17.64
C ASN A 143 13.95 0.78 -16.40
N TYR A 144 13.25 0.54 -15.28
CA TYR A 144 13.33 1.40 -14.09
C TYR A 144 13.02 2.87 -14.39
N SER A 145 12.20 3.11 -15.42
CA SER A 145 11.67 4.43 -15.78
C SER A 145 10.18 4.50 -15.48
N VAL A 146 9.70 5.68 -15.09
CA VAL A 146 8.25 5.91 -14.91
C VAL A 146 7.56 5.74 -16.27
N SER A 147 6.73 4.71 -16.39
CA SER A 147 5.97 4.39 -17.61
C SER A 147 4.58 5.04 -17.61
N LYS A 148 4.00 5.24 -16.41
CA LYS A 148 2.69 5.89 -16.23
C LYS A 148 2.73 6.84 -15.06
N LYS A 149 1.99 7.95 -15.18
CA LYS A 149 1.84 8.95 -14.13
C LYS A 149 0.41 9.48 -14.13
N LYS A 150 -0.18 9.57 -12.95
CA LYS A 150 -1.46 10.24 -12.71
C LYS A 150 -1.41 11.01 -11.39
N SER A 151 -2.35 11.92 -11.23
CA SER A 151 -2.54 12.71 -10.02
C SER A 151 -3.97 12.49 -9.54
N LEU A 152 -4.13 11.93 -8.35
CA LEU A 152 -5.44 11.63 -7.77
C LEU A 152 -5.79 12.64 -6.68
N LYS A 153 -7.08 12.94 -6.54
CA LYS A 153 -7.58 13.77 -5.43
C LYS A 153 -7.37 13.05 -4.09
N ARG A 154 -7.05 13.80 -3.04
CA ARG A 154 -6.77 13.26 -1.70
C ARG A 154 -7.94 12.47 -1.10
N ASN A 155 -9.18 12.85 -1.38
CA ASN A 155 -10.37 12.16 -0.90
C ASN A 155 -10.44 10.67 -1.34
N VAL A 156 -9.78 10.29 -2.44
CA VAL A 156 -9.64 8.88 -2.85
C VAL A 156 -8.94 8.05 -1.75
N PHE A 157 -7.99 8.66 -1.04
CA PHE A 157 -7.19 8.04 0.02
C PHE A 157 -7.86 8.05 1.39
N GLU A 158 -9.00 8.72 1.55
CA GLU A 158 -9.85 8.56 2.75
C GLU A 158 -10.55 7.19 2.78
N SER A 159 -10.53 6.48 1.65
CA SER A 159 -11.13 5.16 1.55
C SER A 159 -10.36 4.08 2.31
N LYS A 160 -11.11 3.09 2.81
CA LYS A 160 -10.54 1.94 3.52
C LYS A 160 -9.74 0.99 2.62
N ASN A 161 -9.73 1.13 1.29
CA ASN A 161 -9.03 0.22 0.38
C ASN A 161 -8.31 1.00 -0.72
N TRP A 162 -6.98 1.06 -0.62
CA TRP A 162 -6.10 1.73 -1.57
C TRP A 162 -5.62 0.78 -2.68
N GLY A 163 -5.91 -0.53 -2.61
CA GLY A 163 -5.49 -1.49 -3.63
C GLY A 163 -6.04 -1.17 -5.02
N MET A 164 -7.19 -0.50 -5.13
CA MET A 164 -7.72 -0.04 -6.42
C MET A 164 -6.85 1.04 -7.09
N ILE A 165 -6.07 1.79 -6.31
CA ILE A 165 -5.34 2.98 -6.77
C ILE A 165 -4.25 2.59 -7.78
N THR A 166 -3.60 1.45 -7.54
CA THR A 166 -2.57 0.88 -8.42
C THR A 166 -3.17 0.07 -9.57
N SER A 167 -4.48 -0.18 -9.58
CA SER A 167 -5.14 -0.92 -10.67
C SER A 167 -5.09 -0.13 -11.99
N LYS A 168 -4.84 -0.86 -13.09
CA LYS A 168 -4.99 -0.33 -14.46
C LYS A 168 -6.45 0.04 -14.79
N TYR A 169 -7.41 -0.47 -14.02
CA TYR A 169 -8.84 -0.18 -14.16
C TYR A 169 -9.36 0.84 -13.14
N PHE A 170 -8.47 1.64 -12.53
CA PHE A 170 -8.82 2.59 -11.49
C PHE A 170 -10.02 3.48 -11.86
N ASP A 171 -10.08 4.01 -13.09
CA ASP A 171 -11.14 4.95 -13.48
C ASP A 171 -12.52 4.28 -13.46
N ILE A 172 -12.63 3.05 -13.97
CA ILE A 172 -13.87 2.25 -13.92
C ILE A 172 -14.21 1.91 -12.47
N LEU A 173 -13.23 1.48 -11.68
CA LEU A 173 -13.44 1.14 -10.26
C LEU A 173 -13.88 2.35 -9.43
N SER A 174 -13.32 3.53 -9.70
CA SER A 174 -13.70 4.78 -9.05
C SER A 174 -15.11 5.20 -9.46
N PHE A 175 -15.44 5.10 -10.76
CA PHE A 175 -16.78 5.36 -11.26
C PHE A 175 -17.82 4.47 -10.58
N LEU A 176 -17.58 3.15 -10.51
CA LEU A 176 -18.50 2.20 -9.86
C LEU A 176 -18.67 2.49 -8.37
N LYS A 177 -17.64 2.98 -7.69
CA LYS A 177 -17.69 3.30 -6.26
C LYS A 177 -18.43 4.61 -5.98
N GLU A 178 -18.32 5.59 -6.86
CA GLU A 178 -19.04 6.87 -6.74
C GLU A 178 -20.51 6.72 -7.13
N ASN A 179 -20.83 5.78 -8.02
CA ASN A 179 -22.17 5.48 -8.48
C ASN A 179 -22.69 4.20 -7.82
N ASN A 180 -23.18 4.33 -6.58
CA ASN A 180 -23.75 3.23 -5.78
C ASN A 180 -25.10 2.69 -6.29
N ASP A 181 -25.58 3.17 -7.43
CA ASP A 181 -26.77 2.62 -8.03
C ASP A 181 -26.51 1.17 -8.42
N ALA A 182 -27.43 0.27 -8.05
CA ALA A 182 -27.39 -1.10 -8.51
C ALA A 182 -27.33 -1.11 -10.05
N VAL A 183 -26.56 -2.02 -10.63
CA VAL A 183 -26.47 -2.19 -12.10
C VAL A 183 -27.87 -2.31 -12.72
N GLY A 184 -28.81 -2.93 -12.00
CA GLY A 184 -30.22 -3.04 -12.36
C GLY A 184 -30.99 -1.72 -12.54
N LYS A 185 -30.41 -0.57 -12.16
CA LYS A 185 -30.96 0.77 -12.45
C LYS A 185 -30.62 1.25 -13.87
N TYR A 186 -29.49 0.80 -14.41
CA TYR A 186 -28.98 1.22 -15.73
C TYR A 186 -29.37 0.23 -16.83
N CYS A 187 -29.60 -1.03 -16.49
CA CYS A 187 -30.09 -2.03 -17.41
C CYS A 187 -31.05 -2.98 -16.71
N THR A 188 -32.07 -3.42 -17.44
CA THR A 188 -32.91 -4.53 -17.01
C THR A 188 -32.20 -5.83 -17.40
N PRO A 189 -31.94 -6.76 -16.48
CA PRO A 189 -31.45 -8.07 -16.85
C PRO A 189 -32.54 -8.74 -17.70
N GLU A 190 -32.32 -8.87 -19.02
CA GLU A 190 -33.33 -9.44 -19.92
C GLU A 190 -33.43 -10.96 -19.79
N ASN A 191 -32.34 -11.65 -19.45
CA ASN A 191 -32.32 -13.10 -19.25
C ASN A 191 -31.34 -13.50 -18.13
N PRO A 192 -31.66 -14.53 -17.32
CA PRO A 192 -30.66 -15.16 -16.48
C PRO A 192 -29.58 -15.75 -17.39
N PHE A 193 -28.34 -15.39 -17.12
CA PHE A 193 -27.21 -15.94 -17.84
C PHE A 193 -27.12 -17.44 -17.52
N SER A 194 -27.32 -18.29 -18.52
CA SER A 194 -27.24 -19.73 -18.34
C SER A 194 -25.80 -20.14 -18.03
N VAL A 195 -25.66 -21.24 -17.29
CA VAL A 195 -24.34 -21.82 -16.99
C VAL A 195 -23.58 -22.13 -18.29
N SER A 196 -24.28 -22.53 -19.37
CA SER A 196 -23.70 -22.74 -20.70
C SER A 196 -23.14 -21.46 -21.32
N GLU A 197 -23.86 -20.34 -21.25
CA GLU A 197 -23.40 -19.04 -21.79
C GLU A 197 -22.18 -18.52 -21.01
N ALA A 198 -22.10 -18.81 -19.71
CA ALA A 198 -20.90 -18.51 -18.91
C ALA A 198 -19.66 -19.27 -19.38
N TYR A 199 -19.80 -20.52 -19.80
CA TYR A 199 -18.70 -21.28 -20.40
C TYR A 199 -18.31 -20.77 -21.79
N GLU A 200 -19.21 -20.13 -22.52
CA GLU A 200 -18.86 -19.47 -23.79
C GLU A 200 -18.03 -18.21 -23.55
N PHE A 201 -18.37 -17.42 -22.52
CA PHE A 201 -17.57 -16.27 -22.11
C PHE A 201 -16.18 -16.65 -21.59
N LEU A 202 -16.06 -17.77 -20.87
CA LEU A 202 -14.76 -18.30 -20.42
C LEU A 202 -13.77 -18.51 -21.58
N LYS A 203 -14.25 -18.78 -22.81
CA LYS A 203 -13.37 -18.92 -23.99
C LYS A 203 -12.84 -17.58 -24.50
N LEU A 204 -13.55 -16.49 -24.22
CA LEU A 204 -13.19 -15.11 -24.58
C LEU A 204 -12.39 -14.42 -23.48
N LEU A 205 -12.52 -14.91 -22.24
CA LEU A 205 -11.75 -14.46 -21.09
C LEU A 205 -10.37 -15.13 -21.13
N ASN A 206 -9.34 -14.34 -21.40
CA ASN A 206 -7.98 -14.81 -21.22
C ASN A 206 -7.64 -14.68 -19.73
N ASP A 207 -7.61 -15.82 -19.03
CA ASP A 207 -7.13 -15.90 -17.65
C ASP A 207 -5.68 -15.38 -17.67
N ASN A 208 -5.44 -14.21 -17.08
CA ASN A 208 -4.10 -13.64 -17.04
C ASN A 208 -3.28 -14.58 -16.14
N LYS A 209 -2.51 -15.48 -16.76
CA LYS A 209 -1.84 -16.60 -16.06
C LYS A 209 -0.91 -16.13 -14.92
N ASP A 210 -0.60 -14.83 -14.86
CA ASP A 210 0.21 -14.19 -13.81
C ASP A 210 -0.51 -13.95 -12.47
N THR A 211 -1.82 -14.22 -12.35
CA THR A 211 -2.57 -13.93 -11.10
C THR A 211 -2.91 -15.12 -10.20
N LYS A 212 -2.63 -16.37 -10.60
CA LYS A 212 -3.04 -17.56 -9.80
C LYS A 212 -2.24 -17.77 -8.51
N GLU A 213 -1.17 -17.03 -8.27
CA GLU A 213 -0.41 -17.05 -7.01
C GLU A 213 -0.65 -15.83 -6.10
N ARG A 214 -1.66 -14.98 -6.38
CA ARG A 214 -1.72 -13.62 -5.80
C ARG A 214 -2.93 -13.32 -4.89
N PHE A 215 -3.40 -14.29 -4.10
CA PHE A 215 -4.25 -14.02 -2.94
C PHE A 215 -3.89 -14.92 -1.76
#